data_AF-A0A843LFY3-F1
#
_entry.id   AF-A0A843LFY3-F1
#
_cell.length_a   1.000
_cell.length_b   1.000
_cell.length_c   1.000
_cell.angle_alpha   90.00
_cell.angle_beta   90.00
_cell.angle_gamma   90.00
#
_symmetry.space_group_name_H-M   'P 1'
#
loop_
_entity.id
_entity.type
_entity.pdbx_description
1 polymer ?
#
loop_
_entity_poly.entity_id
_entity_poly.type
_entity_poly.pdbx_seq_one_letter_code
_entity_poly.pdbx_strand_id
1 'polypeptide(L)'
;MVLDSHRSKVDFIMDPVAKAMVKVPPNHISLIALALAALAGALLYLSHAHWELLPVAAVVVLVSGFFDGLDGKVARLVGKADRTGDFLDHVLDRYADMLMIGGVAVSAWCSPYLGMMALVGVLLTSYMGTQAQAVGAKRMYAGLLGRADRIVLSFLAPLVQLGMVLLGSPEVALLGYEINAFEAMMLWFAVVGNLTAIQRAVLTYSWLRKA
;
A
#
# COMPACT_ATOMS: atom_id res chain seq x y z
N MET A 1 0.82 2.76 -13.58
CA MET A 1 0.60 3.85 -12.60
C MET A 1 1.79 4.79 -12.57
N VAL A 2 1.62 5.99 -12.01
CA VAL A 2 2.60 7.09 -12.03
C VAL A 2 3.92 6.71 -11.35
N LEU A 3 3.87 5.97 -10.24
CA LEU A 3 5.07 5.54 -9.53
C LEU A 3 5.72 4.27 -10.10
N ASP A 4 4.93 3.35 -10.68
CA ASP A 4 5.48 2.13 -11.31
C ASP A 4 6.42 2.43 -12.49
N SER A 5 6.24 3.57 -13.18
CA SER A 5 7.12 3.96 -14.28
C SER A 5 8.55 4.30 -13.85
N HIS A 6 8.80 4.44 -12.54
CA HIS A 6 10.10 4.79 -11.96
C HIS A 6 10.85 3.59 -11.35
N ARG A 7 10.29 2.37 -11.47
CA ARG A 7 10.84 1.13 -10.86
C ARG A 7 12.30 0.85 -11.23
N SER A 8 12.70 1.14 -12.47
CA SER A 8 14.07 0.92 -12.97
C SER A 8 15.15 1.73 -12.25
N LYS A 9 14.80 2.85 -11.61
CA LYS A 9 15.74 3.66 -10.82
C LYS A 9 16.00 3.09 -9.43
N VAL A 10 15.08 2.27 -8.91
CA VAL A 10 15.18 1.65 -7.57
C VAL A 10 15.96 0.34 -7.62
N ASP A 11 16.12 -0.25 -8.81
CA ASP A 11 16.81 -1.52 -8.99
C ASP A 11 18.26 -1.49 -8.49
N PHE A 12 18.96 -0.35 -8.60
CA PHE A 12 20.32 -0.15 -8.11
C PHE A 12 20.46 -0.37 -6.59
N ILE A 13 19.43 -0.01 -5.81
CA ILE A 13 19.42 -0.20 -4.35
C ILE A 13 18.97 -1.62 -3.99
N MET A 14 18.00 -2.17 -4.73
CA MET A 14 17.46 -3.50 -4.45
C MET A 14 18.40 -4.63 -4.89
N ASP A 15 19.19 -4.44 -5.94
CA ASP A 15 20.08 -5.47 -6.50
C ASP A 15 21.11 -6.02 -5.50
N PRO A 16 21.89 -5.18 -4.79
CA PRO A 16 22.86 -5.67 -3.81
C PRO A 16 22.19 -6.47 -2.69
N VAL A 17 21.06 -5.98 -2.18
CA VAL A 17 20.33 -6.63 -1.08
C VAL A 17 19.72 -7.95 -1.55
N ALA A 18 19.12 -7.97 -2.74
CA ALA A 18 18.56 -9.19 -3.32
C ALA A 18 19.65 -10.26 -3.52
N LYS A 19 20.84 -9.85 -4.00
CA LYS A 19 22.01 -10.74 -4.14
C LYS A 19 22.51 -11.25 -2.80
N ALA A 20 22.51 -10.44 -1.75
CA ALA A 20 22.87 -10.87 -0.40
C ALA A 20 21.86 -11.88 0.18
N MET A 21 20.59 -11.79 -0.21
CA MET A 21 19.49 -12.60 0.31
C MET A 21 19.15 -13.85 -0.52
N VAL A 22 19.95 -14.22 -1.54
CA VAL A 22 19.68 -15.41 -2.39
C VAL A 22 19.60 -16.74 -1.63
N LYS A 23 20.14 -16.81 -0.42
CA LYS A 23 20.05 -18.00 0.45
C LYS A 23 18.75 -18.05 1.28
N VAL A 24 18.03 -16.93 1.36
CA VAL A 24 16.75 -16.85 2.09
C VAL A 24 15.62 -17.25 1.14
N PRO A 25 14.71 -18.16 1.55
CA PRO A 25 13.57 -18.52 0.70
C PRO A 25 12.68 -17.28 0.45
N PRO A 26 12.26 -17.00 -0.80
CA PRO A 26 11.44 -15.82 -1.12
C PRO A 26 10.18 -15.68 -0.24
N ASN A 27 9.48 -16.78 0.01
CA ASN A 27 8.27 -16.76 0.85
C ASN A 27 8.54 -16.30 2.30
N HIS A 28 9.75 -16.51 2.83
CA HIS A 28 10.10 -15.99 4.15
C HIS A 28 10.28 -14.47 4.11
N ILE A 29 10.79 -13.93 2.99
CA ILE A 29 10.90 -12.49 2.76
C ILE A 29 9.50 -11.86 2.72
N SER A 30 8.54 -12.51 2.04
CA SER A 30 7.14 -12.09 2.02
C SER A 30 6.50 -12.10 3.42
N LEU A 31 6.78 -13.12 4.24
CA LEU A 31 6.29 -13.19 5.62
C LEU A 31 6.90 -12.10 6.52
N ILE A 32 8.18 -11.76 6.32
CA ILE A 32 8.82 -10.63 7.01
C ILE A 32 8.15 -9.33 6.60
N ALA A 33 7.88 -9.13 5.29
CA ALA A 33 7.16 -7.95 4.81
C ALA A 33 5.77 -7.81 5.46
N LEU A 34 5.03 -8.91 5.57
CA LEU A 34 3.73 -8.96 6.25
C LEU A 34 3.83 -8.62 7.74
N ALA A 35 4.81 -9.19 8.45
CA ALA A 35 5.03 -8.90 9.87
C ALA A 35 5.38 -7.43 10.09
N LEU A 36 6.18 -6.84 9.21
CA LEU A 36 6.49 -5.41 9.22
C LEU A 36 5.26 -4.56 8.91
N ALA A 37 4.37 -4.99 8.01
CA ALA A 37 3.11 -4.30 7.75
C ALA A 37 2.17 -4.31 8.96
N ALA A 38 2.11 -5.44 9.69
CA ALA A 38 1.39 -5.54 10.97
C ALA A 38 1.97 -4.59 12.02
N LEU A 39 3.30 -4.56 12.15
CA LEU A 39 4.00 -3.66 13.06
C LEU A 39 3.75 -2.19 12.68
N ALA A 40 3.82 -1.84 11.40
CA ALA A 40 3.50 -0.50 10.91
C ALA A 40 2.07 -0.09 11.29
N GLY A 41 1.08 -0.96 11.05
CA GLY A 41 -0.31 -0.72 11.42
C GLY A 41 -0.49 -0.48 12.92
N ALA A 42 0.16 -1.29 13.77
CA ALA A 42 0.13 -1.12 15.22
C ALA A 42 0.78 0.20 15.67
N LEU A 43 1.93 0.57 15.09
CA LEU A 43 2.60 1.84 15.39
C LEU A 43 1.76 3.03 14.96
N LEU A 44 1.16 2.98 13.77
CA LEU A 44 0.25 4.02 13.27
C LEU A 44 -0.97 4.16 14.19
N TYR A 45 -1.55 3.06 14.65
CA TYR A 45 -2.65 3.09 15.63
C TYR A 45 -2.25 3.77 16.94
N LEU A 46 -1.13 3.35 17.54
CA LEU A 46 -0.66 3.88 18.82
C LEU A 46 -0.15 5.33 18.73
N SER A 47 0.23 5.77 17.53
CA SER A 47 0.85 7.08 17.32
C SER A 47 -0.07 8.27 17.67
N HIS A 48 -1.39 8.06 17.77
CA HIS A 48 -2.30 9.10 18.22
C HIS A 48 -2.04 9.50 19.68
N ALA A 49 -1.81 8.51 20.55
CA ALA A 49 -1.46 8.75 21.96
C ALA A 49 0.03 9.07 22.14
N HIS A 50 0.87 8.58 21.23
CA HIS A 50 2.34 8.65 21.28
C HIS A 50 2.90 9.17 19.96
N TRP A 51 2.84 10.48 19.73
CA TRP A 51 3.22 11.10 18.45
C TRP A 51 4.68 10.82 18.07
N GLU A 52 5.55 10.54 19.04
CA GLU A 52 6.93 10.10 18.86
C GLU A 52 7.07 8.79 18.07
N LEU A 53 6.00 8.00 17.94
CA LEU A 53 5.97 6.79 17.12
C LEU A 53 5.80 7.09 15.61
N LEU A 54 5.38 8.30 15.22
CA LEU A 54 5.12 8.64 13.81
C LEU A 54 6.36 8.42 12.90
N PRO A 55 7.58 8.87 13.25
CA PRO A 55 8.77 8.62 12.42
C PRO A 55 9.11 7.13 12.32
N VAL A 56 8.95 6.39 13.43
CA VAL A 56 9.22 4.95 13.47
C VAL A 56 8.23 4.22 12.57
N ALA A 57 6.94 4.55 12.65
CA ALA A 57 5.90 4.02 11.79
C ALA A 57 6.23 4.27 10.31
N ALA A 58 6.61 5.49 9.94
CA ALA A 58 7.00 5.84 8.57
C ALA A 58 8.15 4.96 8.06
N VAL A 59 9.23 4.80 8.86
CA VAL A 59 10.36 3.94 8.49
C VAL A 59 9.92 2.48 8.33
N VAL A 60 9.11 1.96 9.25
CA VAL A 60 8.64 0.56 9.17
C VAL A 60 7.75 0.33 7.95
N VAL A 61 6.89 1.28 7.57
CA VAL A 61 6.12 1.25 6.31
C VAL A 61 7.05 1.12 5.10
N LEU A 62 8.09 1.97 5.04
CA LEU A 62 9.03 1.97 3.93
C LEU A 62 9.82 0.66 3.85
N VAL A 63 10.27 0.14 4.99
CA VAL A 63 11.00 -1.14 5.07
C VAL A 63 10.09 -2.31 4.69
N SER A 64 8.83 -2.33 5.15
CA SER A 64 7.83 -3.34 4.73
C SER A 64 7.67 -3.36 3.21
N GLY A 65 7.44 -2.20 2.59
CA GLY A 65 7.32 -2.09 1.12
C GLY A 65 8.59 -2.45 0.37
N PHE A 66 9.77 -2.23 0.97
CA PHE A 66 11.04 -2.65 0.40
C PHE A 66 11.20 -4.18 0.39
N PHE A 67 10.92 -4.86 1.51
CA PHE A 67 10.98 -6.33 1.61
C PHE A 67 9.97 -7.00 0.70
N ASP A 68 8.79 -6.42 0.59
CA ASP A 68 7.77 -6.85 -0.35
C ASP A 68 8.24 -6.78 -1.82
N GLY A 69 8.88 -5.69 -2.24
CA GLY A 69 9.46 -5.65 -3.59
C GLY A 69 10.65 -6.62 -3.78
N LEU A 70 11.31 -7.00 -2.69
CA LEU A 70 12.53 -7.79 -2.67
C LEU A 70 12.26 -9.28 -2.92
N ASP A 71 11.13 -9.81 -2.44
CA ASP A 71 10.83 -11.24 -2.53
C ASP A 71 10.77 -11.75 -3.98
N GLY A 72 10.10 -11.03 -4.87
CA GLY A 72 9.94 -11.36 -6.27
C GLY A 72 11.26 -11.14 -7.01
N LYS A 73 12.09 -10.22 -6.54
CA LYS A 73 13.44 -10.01 -7.10
C LYS A 73 14.35 -11.18 -6.75
N VAL A 74 14.35 -11.62 -5.48
CA VAL A 74 15.09 -12.81 -5.04
C VAL A 74 14.57 -14.05 -5.75
N ALA A 75 13.25 -14.24 -5.86
CA ALA A 75 12.64 -15.37 -6.56
C ALA A 75 13.11 -15.49 -8.02
N ARG A 76 13.22 -14.36 -8.74
CA ARG A 76 13.77 -14.34 -10.10
C ARG A 76 15.26 -14.67 -10.13
N LEU A 77 16.05 -14.14 -9.20
CA LEU A 77 17.50 -14.40 -9.13
C LEU A 77 17.82 -15.88 -8.85
N VAL A 78 17.02 -16.54 -8.01
CA VAL A 78 17.24 -17.95 -7.63
C VAL A 78 16.49 -18.95 -8.52
N GLY A 79 15.82 -18.47 -9.58
CA GLY A 79 15.06 -19.33 -10.51
C GLY A 79 13.83 -20.00 -9.89
N LYS A 80 13.23 -19.42 -8.84
CA LYS A 80 12.04 -19.94 -8.14
C LYS A 80 10.79 -19.06 -8.34
N ALA A 81 10.78 -18.20 -9.34
CA ALA A 81 9.59 -17.45 -9.71
C ALA A 81 8.57 -18.40 -10.36
N ASP A 82 7.47 -18.68 -9.66
CA ASP A 82 6.42 -19.59 -10.12
C ASP A 82 5.01 -19.04 -9.81
N ARG A 83 3.97 -19.77 -10.25
CA ARG A 83 2.56 -19.36 -10.06
C ARG A 83 2.10 -19.45 -8.61
N THR A 84 2.72 -20.32 -7.81
CA THR A 84 2.37 -20.52 -6.40
C THR A 84 2.87 -19.34 -5.57
N GLY A 85 4.10 -18.88 -5.83
CA GLY A 85 4.68 -17.68 -5.24
C GLY A 85 3.92 -16.42 -5.67
N ASP A 86 3.57 -16.28 -6.94
CA ASP A 86 2.76 -15.15 -7.44
C ASP A 86 1.38 -15.09 -6.74
N PHE A 87 0.73 -16.24 -6.55
CA PHE A 87 -0.50 -16.32 -5.77
C PHE A 87 -0.29 -15.92 -4.30
N LEU A 88 0.76 -16.43 -3.66
CA LEU A 88 1.05 -16.15 -2.25
C LEU A 88 1.37 -14.67 -2.02
N ASP A 89 2.28 -14.08 -2.81
CA ASP A 89 2.55 -12.64 -2.87
C ASP A 89 1.21 -11.91 -2.95
N HIS A 90 0.35 -12.33 -3.89
CA HIS A 90 -0.91 -11.66 -4.05
C HIS A 90 -1.88 -11.77 -2.89
N VAL A 91 -1.81 -12.81 -2.07
CA VAL A 91 -2.63 -12.91 -0.85
C VAL A 91 -2.02 -12.03 0.24
N LEU A 92 -0.70 -12.13 0.46
CA LEU A 92 -0.01 -11.44 1.53
C LEU A 92 -0.04 -9.92 1.37
N ASP A 93 0.10 -9.40 0.15
CA ASP A 93 -0.07 -7.98 -0.15
C ASP A 93 -1.41 -7.41 0.37
N ARG A 94 -2.50 -8.19 0.23
CA ARG A 94 -3.85 -7.77 0.59
C ARG A 94 -3.99 -7.70 2.09
N TYR A 95 -3.44 -8.69 2.81
CA TYR A 95 -3.35 -8.62 4.26
C TYR A 95 -2.42 -7.50 4.74
N ALA A 96 -1.30 -7.25 4.06
CA ALA A 96 -0.39 -6.15 4.39
C ALA A 96 -1.09 -4.78 4.27
N ASP A 97 -1.81 -4.53 3.16
CA ASP A 97 -2.64 -3.34 2.99
C ASP A 97 -3.66 -3.21 4.13
N MET A 98 -4.36 -4.29 4.48
CA MET A 98 -5.38 -4.27 5.54
C MET A 98 -4.80 -4.05 6.93
N LEU A 99 -3.65 -4.63 7.24
CA LEU A 99 -3.00 -4.45 8.54
C LEU A 99 -2.48 -3.02 8.70
N MET A 100 -1.80 -2.51 7.67
CA MET A 100 -1.18 -1.19 7.70
C MET A 100 -2.21 -0.05 7.64
N ILE A 101 -3.09 -0.05 6.63
CA ILE A 101 -4.11 0.99 6.45
C ILE A 101 -5.24 0.80 7.47
N GLY A 102 -5.56 -0.46 7.82
CA GLY A 102 -6.55 -0.75 8.85
C GLY A 102 -6.14 -0.22 10.22
N GLY A 103 -4.84 -0.26 10.56
CA GLY A 103 -4.31 0.37 11.78
C GLY A 103 -4.69 1.85 11.89
N VAL A 104 -4.60 2.60 10.79
CA VAL A 104 -5.08 3.99 10.73
C VAL A 104 -6.60 4.07 10.79
N ALA A 105 -7.30 3.21 10.04
CA ALA A 105 -8.76 3.20 9.94
C ALA A 105 -9.48 2.98 11.29
N VAL A 106 -8.87 2.23 12.21
CA VAL A 106 -9.42 2.00 13.55
C VAL A 106 -8.76 2.86 14.64
N SER A 107 -7.79 3.70 14.28
CA SER A 107 -7.13 4.63 15.21
C SER A 107 -7.99 5.88 15.46
N ALA A 108 -7.67 6.60 16.53
CA ALA A 108 -8.27 7.89 16.81
C ALA A 108 -7.87 9.00 15.82
N TRP A 109 -6.95 8.73 14.88
CA TRP A 109 -6.65 9.65 13.78
C TRP A 109 -7.74 9.71 12.71
N CYS A 110 -8.63 8.73 12.60
CA CYS A 110 -9.55 8.64 11.48
C CYS A 110 -10.92 8.14 11.93
N SER A 111 -11.98 8.75 11.39
CA SER A 111 -13.33 8.20 11.53
C SER A 111 -13.39 6.78 10.98
N PRO A 112 -13.95 5.80 11.72
CA PRO A 112 -14.03 4.41 11.25
C PRO A 112 -14.88 4.27 9.99
N TYR A 113 -15.82 5.18 9.74
CA TYR A 113 -16.60 5.19 8.50
C TYR A 113 -15.75 5.58 7.28
N LEU A 114 -14.92 6.62 7.42
CA LEU A 114 -13.95 7.00 6.38
C LEU A 114 -12.91 5.89 6.19
N GLY A 115 -12.45 5.33 7.31
CA GLY A 115 -11.62 4.14 7.40
C GLY A 115 -12.14 2.99 6.53
N MET A 116 -13.38 2.60 6.76
CA MET A 116 -14.07 1.55 6.01
C MET A 116 -14.14 1.87 4.51
N MET A 117 -14.53 3.09 4.13
CA MET A 117 -14.63 3.49 2.72
C MET A 117 -13.27 3.44 2.00
N ALA A 118 -12.20 3.83 2.69
CA ALA A 118 -10.83 3.74 2.20
C ALA A 118 -10.39 2.28 1.96
N LEU A 119 -10.62 1.40 2.95
CA LEU A 119 -10.27 -0.02 2.84
C LEU A 119 -11.05 -0.70 1.70
N VAL A 120 -12.34 -0.38 1.54
CA VAL A 120 -13.15 -0.84 0.40
C VAL A 120 -12.54 -0.38 -0.93
N GLY A 121 -12.17 0.89 -1.06
CA GLY A 121 -11.56 1.44 -2.28
C GLY A 121 -10.21 0.77 -2.62
N VAL A 122 -9.37 0.55 -1.61
CA VAL A 122 -8.07 -0.14 -1.73
C VAL A 122 -8.26 -1.59 -2.22
N LEU A 123 -9.15 -2.35 -1.57
CA LEU A 123 -9.43 -3.74 -1.92
C LEU A 123 -10.08 -3.88 -3.30
N LEU A 124 -11.12 -3.08 -3.60
CA LEU A 124 -11.79 -3.10 -4.90
C LEU A 124 -10.85 -2.74 -6.04
N THR A 125 -9.94 -1.80 -5.83
CA THR A 125 -8.93 -1.47 -6.84
C THR A 125 -8.05 -2.68 -7.17
N SER A 126 -7.58 -3.40 -6.14
CA SER A 126 -6.78 -4.62 -6.34
C SER A 126 -7.59 -5.73 -6.99
N TYR A 127 -8.82 -5.95 -6.51
CA TYR A 127 -9.73 -6.98 -7.01
C TYR A 127 -10.11 -6.78 -8.47
N MET A 128 -10.44 -5.55 -8.89
CA MET A 128 -10.75 -5.27 -10.30
C MET A 128 -9.55 -5.56 -11.22
N GLY A 129 -8.32 -5.36 -10.72
CA GLY A 129 -7.10 -5.70 -11.43
C GLY A 129 -6.95 -7.20 -11.67
N THR A 130 -7.18 -8.02 -10.64
CA THR A 130 -7.09 -9.49 -10.73
C THR A 130 -8.30 -10.10 -11.43
N GLN A 131 -9.49 -9.53 -11.26
CA GLN A 131 -10.71 -9.97 -11.95
C GLN A 131 -10.60 -9.82 -13.45
N ALA A 132 -9.97 -8.74 -13.94
CA ALA A 132 -9.64 -8.60 -15.36
C ALA A 132 -8.79 -9.77 -15.88
N GLN A 133 -7.81 -10.20 -15.08
CA GLN A 133 -6.98 -11.36 -15.40
C GLN A 133 -7.76 -12.68 -15.38
N ALA A 134 -8.69 -12.83 -14.43
CA ALA A 134 -9.53 -14.02 -14.30
C ALA A 134 -10.46 -14.23 -15.51
N VAL A 135 -10.91 -13.15 -16.16
CA VAL A 135 -11.74 -13.20 -17.38
C VAL A 135 -10.92 -13.22 -18.68
N GLY A 136 -9.61 -13.46 -18.60
CA GLY A 136 -8.73 -13.63 -19.76
C GLY A 136 -8.11 -12.33 -20.31
N ALA A 137 -8.42 -11.17 -19.73
CA ALA A 137 -7.71 -9.94 -20.08
C ALA A 137 -6.30 -9.92 -19.45
N LYS A 138 -5.45 -8.98 -19.87
CA LYS A 138 -4.23 -8.69 -19.11
C LYS A 138 -4.60 -8.02 -17.78
N ARG A 139 -3.76 -8.19 -16.76
CA ARG A 139 -3.95 -7.51 -15.47
C ARG A 139 -3.99 -6.01 -15.66
N MET A 140 -4.99 -5.37 -15.05
CA MET A 140 -5.25 -3.94 -15.19
C MET A 140 -4.53 -3.15 -14.08
N TYR A 141 -3.54 -2.34 -14.49
CA TYR A 141 -2.79 -1.44 -13.62
C TYR A 141 -3.12 0.05 -13.87
N ALA A 142 -4.22 0.32 -14.57
CA ALA A 142 -4.68 1.69 -14.84
C ALA A 142 -5.18 2.37 -13.56
N GLY A 143 -5.17 3.71 -13.57
CA GLY A 143 -5.67 4.58 -12.51
C GLY A 143 -4.59 5.24 -11.65
N LEU A 144 -5.05 6.00 -10.68
CA LEU A 144 -4.22 6.89 -9.83
C LEU A 144 -3.89 6.29 -8.46
N LEU A 145 -4.57 5.20 -8.06
CA LEU A 145 -4.30 4.52 -6.81
C LEU A 145 -3.70 3.13 -7.04
N GLY A 146 -2.39 3.08 -7.18
CA GLY A 146 -1.60 1.88 -7.24
C GLY A 146 -1.07 1.39 -5.91
N ARG A 147 -0.32 0.28 -5.99
CA ARG A 147 0.34 -0.30 -4.82
C ARG A 147 1.45 0.61 -4.31
N ALA A 148 2.33 1.05 -5.20
CA ALA A 148 3.39 2.00 -4.86
C ALA A 148 2.81 3.31 -4.28
N ASP A 149 1.69 3.79 -4.84
CA ASP A 149 1.02 5.01 -4.36
C ASP A 149 0.53 4.85 -2.91
N ARG A 150 -0.03 3.67 -2.55
CA ARG A 150 -0.46 3.38 -1.16
C ARG A 150 0.70 3.39 -0.18
N ILE A 151 1.83 2.76 -0.54
CA ILE A 151 3.02 2.70 0.32
C ILE A 151 3.60 4.10 0.51
N VAL A 152 3.73 4.88 -0.57
CA VAL A 152 4.25 6.26 -0.49
C VAL A 152 3.35 7.14 0.35
N LEU A 153 2.03 7.08 0.17
CA LEU A 153 1.09 7.86 0.98
C LEU A 153 1.12 7.43 2.45
N SER A 154 1.20 6.11 2.73
CA SER A 154 1.33 5.58 4.09
C SER A 154 2.67 5.92 4.75
N PHE A 155 3.70 6.21 3.97
CA PHE A 155 4.99 6.72 4.44
C PHE A 155 4.96 8.23 4.71
N LEU A 156 4.33 9.02 3.82
CA LEU A 156 4.31 10.47 3.92
C LEU A 156 3.32 10.98 4.98
N ALA A 157 2.14 10.37 5.10
CA ALA A 157 1.12 10.79 6.07
C ALA A 157 1.64 10.94 7.50
N PRO A 158 2.35 9.96 8.12
CA PRO A 158 2.88 10.13 9.46
C PRO A 158 3.96 11.22 9.57
N LEU A 159 4.75 11.48 8.52
CA LEU A 159 5.74 12.55 8.52
C LEU A 159 5.10 13.93 8.44
N VAL A 160 4.06 14.07 7.62
CA VAL A 160 3.25 15.30 7.54
C VAL A 160 2.53 15.53 8.88
N GLN A 161 1.94 14.48 9.46
CA GLN A 161 1.28 14.55 10.76
C GLN A 161 2.27 14.98 11.86
N LEU A 162 3.50 14.46 11.85
CA LEU A 162 4.54 14.89 12.78
C LEU A 162 4.81 16.39 12.64
N GLY A 163 4.96 16.90 11.42
CA GLY A 163 5.13 18.33 11.16
C GLY A 163 3.99 19.17 11.73
N MET A 164 2.74 18.73 11.51
CA MET A 164 1.53 19.38 12.04
C MET A 164 1.53 19.43 13.58
N VAL A 165 1.84 18.30 14.23
CA VAL A 165 1.97 18.21 15.70
C VAL A 165 3.06 19.15 16.22
N LEU A 166 4.25 19.16 15.60
CA LEU A 166 5.38 19.99 16.03
C LEU A 166 5.11 21.49 15.84
N LEU A 167 4.26 21.87 14.88
CA LEU A 167 3.80 23.24 14.68
C LEU A 167 2.67 23.64 15.65
N GLY A 168 2.22 22.72 16.52
CA GLY A 168 1.18 22.96 17.51
C GLY A 168 -0.25 22.94 16.93
N SER A 169 -0.43 22.50 15.69
CA SER A 169 -1.73 22.41 15.01
C SER A 169 -1.87 21.01 14.39
N PRO A 170 -2.29 19.99 15.18
CA PRO A 170 -2.39 18.61 14.70
C PRO A 170 -3.47 18.42 13.61
N GLU A 171 -4.33 19.41 13.44
CA GLU A 171 -5.39 19.46 12.45
C GLU A 171 -5.39 20.84 11.79
N VAL A 172 -5.86 20.89 10.54
CA VAL A 172 -6.04 22.15 9.79
C VAL A 172 -7.51 22.30 9.46
N ALA A 173 -8.07 23.47 9.76
CA ALA A 173 -9.42 23.82 9.35
C ALA A 173 -9.46 24.07 7.84
N LEU A 174 -10.15 23.20 7.11
CA LEU A 174 -10.39 23.29 5.68
C LEU A 174 -11.89 23.24 5.41
N LEU A 175 -12.44 24.29 4.78
CA LEU A 175 -13.86 24.38 4.43
C LEU A 175 -14.82 24.16 5.62
N GLY A 176 -14.39 24.51 6.84
CA GLY A 176 -15.18 24.34 8.06
C GLY A 176 -15.05 22.97 8.73
N TYR A 177 -14.18 22.08 8.22
CA TYR A 177 -13.85 20.79 8.83
C TYR A 177 -12.40 20.79 9.31
N GLU A 178 -12.15 20.22 10.48
CA GLU A 178 -10.80 19.95 10.96
C GLU A 178 -10.31 18.65 10.31
N ILE A 179 -9.17 18.70 9.62
CA ILE A 179 -8.62 17.57 8.88
C ILE A 179 -7.15 17.39 9.27
N ASN A 180 -6.79 16.17 9.63
CA ASN A 180 -5.41 15.76 9.83
C ASN A 180 -4.82 15.04 8.60
N ALA A 181 -3.52 14.76 8.62
CA ALA A 181 -2.83 14.16 7.46
C ALA A 181 -3.32 12.73 7.16
N PHE A 182 -3.70 11.97 8.18
CA PHE A 182 -4.24 10.62 8.00
C PHE A 182 -5.63 10.65 7.39
N GLU A 183 -6.52 11.55 7.82
CA GLU A 183 -7.83 11.70 7.21
C GLU A 183 -7.74 12.12 5.74
N ALA A 184 -6.82 13.03 5.41
CA ALA A 184 -6.56 13.39 4.02
C ALA A 184 -6.11 12.19 3.18
N MET A 185 -5.20 11.35 3.71
CA MET A 185 -4.79 10.10 3.07
C MET A 185 -5.97 9.12 2.90
N MET A 186 -6.77 8.93 3.94
CA MET A 186 -7.90 8.00 3.94
C MET A 186 -9.01 8.48 2.99
N LEU A 187 -9.24 9.78 2.90
CA LEU A 187 -10.15 10.39 1.91
C LEU A 187 -9.65 10.15 0.49
N TRP A 188 -8.35 10.30 0.24
CA TRP A 188 -7.75 9.97 -1.05
C TRP A 188 -7.99 8.50 -1.41
N PHE A 189 -7.73 7.58 -0.49
CA PHE A 189 -7.97 6.14 -0.70
C PHE A 189 -9.46 5.83 -0.93
N ALA A 190 -10.36 6.46 -0.18
CA ALA A 190 -11.80 6.28 -0.33
C ALA A 190 -12.29 6.77 -1.69
N VAL A 191 -11.90 7.98 -2.10
CA VAL A 191 -12.40 8.57 -3.35
C VAL A 191 -11.65 8.00 -4.55
N VAL A 192 -10.33 8.17 -4.61
CA VAL A 192 -9.51 7.80 -5.77
C VAL A 192 -9.42 6.29 -5.93
N GLY A 193 -9.45 5.53 -4.84
CA GLY A 193 -9.52 4.07 -4.89
C GLY A 193 -10.80 3.58 -5.53
N ASN A 194 -11.96 4.05 -5.07
CA ASN A 194 -13.23 3.63 -5.67
C ASN A 194 -13.37 4.11 -7.13
N LEU A 195 -12.90 5.31 -7.46
CA LEU A 195 -12.85 5.78 -8.85
C LEU A 195 -11.94 4.90 -9.72
N THR A 196 -10.76 4.53 -9.21
CA THR A 196 -9.84 3.63 -9.91
C THR A 196 -10.45 2.24 -10.12
N ALA A 197 -11.17 1.71 -9.12
CA ALA A 197 -11.87 0.43 -9.24
C ALA A 197 -12.94 0.47 -10.34
N ILE A 198 -13.79 1.51 -10.35
CA ILE A 198 -14.80 1.72 -11.40
C ILE A 198 -14.14 1.86 -12.77
N GLN A 199 -13.06 2.65 -12.88
CA GLN A 199 -12.32 2.82 -14.11
C GLN A 199 -11.83 1.46 -14.64
N ARG A 200 -11.22 0.62 -13.79
CA ARG A 200 -10.76 -0.71 -14.18
C ARG A 200 -11.92 -1.58 -14.64
N ALA A 201 -13.04 -1.58 -13.92
CA ALA A 201 -14.23 -2.33 -14.30
C ALA A 201 -14.76 -1.94 -15.69
N VAL A 202 -14.91 -0.63 -15.95
CA VAL A 202 -15.39 -0.11 -17.25
C VAL A 202 -14.42 -0.46 -18.37
N LEU A 203 -13.12 -0.32 -18.14
CA LEU A 203 -12.10 -0.67 -19.13
C LEU A 203 -12.14 -2.16 -19.47
N THR A 204 -12.20 -3.03 -18.46
CA THR A 204 -12.30 -4.49 -18.66
C THR A 204 -13.58 -4.86 -19.38
N TYR A 205 -14.73 -4.27 -19.00
CA TYR A 205 -15.99 -4.51 -19.68
C TYR A 205 -15.95 -4.07 -21.15
N SER A 206 -15.37 -2.91 -21.44
CA SER A 206 -15.22 -2.41 -22.81
C SER A 206 -14.29 -3.29 -23.65
N TRP A 207 -13.26 -3.88 -23.03
CA TRP A 207 -12.35 -4.82 -23.68
C TRP A 207 -13.07 -6.12 -24.04
N LEU A 208 -13.86 -6.68 -23.11
CA LEU A 208 -14.63 -7.90 -23.34
C LEU A 208 -15.65 -7.75 -24.47
N ARG A 209 -16.28 -6.59 -24.65
CA ARG A 209 -17.22 -6.37 -25.76
C ARG A 209 -16.56 -6.25 -27.13
N LYS A 210 -15.24 -6.07 -27.17
CA LYS A 210 -14.44 -5.96 -28.41
C LYS A 210 -13.70 -7.25 -28.76
N ALA A 211 -13.61 -8.19 -27.83
CA ALA A 211 -13.00 -9.50 -28.02
C ALA A 211 -14.01 -10.49 -28.62
#